data_AF-A0A7L4KDR8-F1
#
_entry.id   AF-A0A7L4KDR8-F1
#
_cell.length_a   1.000
_cell.length_b   1.000
_cell.length_c   1.000
_cell.angle_alpha   90.00
_cell.angle_beta   90.00
_cell.angle_gamma   90.00
#
_symmetry.space_group_name_H-M   'P 1'
#
loop_
_entity.id
_entity.type
_entity.pdbx_description
1 polymer ?
#
loop_
_entity_poly.entity_id
_entity_poly.type
_entity_poly.pdbx_seq_one_letter_code
_entity_poly.pdbx_strand_id
1 'polypeptide(L)' 'MKTLYLLFSLLFLALQVSAGLSSPQRDMIFCRKGECHFGRCPIHLVKVGSCFGFRSCCK' A
#
# COMPACT_ATOMS: atom_id res chain seq x y z
N MET A 1 -2.43 -35.78 6.77
CA MET A 1 -3.14 -34.89 5.82
C MET A 1 -3.70 -33.62 6.45
N LYS A 2 -4.33 -33.64 7.65
CA LYS A 2 -4.97 -32.44 8.24
C LYS A 2 -4.00 -31.31 8.65
N THR A 3 -2.78 -31.65 9.07
CA THR A 3 -1.78 -30.69 9.55
C THR A 3 -1.29 -29.73 8.45
N LEU A 4 -1.21 -30.20 7.21
CA LEU A 4 -0.72 -29.41 6.07
C LEU A 4 -1.69 -28.27 5.73
N TYR A 5 -2.99 -28.52 5.83
CA TYR A 5 -4.02 -27.51 5.62
C TYR A 5 -4.03 -26.44 6.70
N LEU A 6 -3.81 -26.82 7.97
CA LEU A 6 -3.72 -25.86 9.07
C LEU A 6 -2.52 -24.91 8.91
N LEU A 7 -1.38 -25.46 8.52
CA LEU A 7 -0.17 -24.69 8.20
C LEU A 7 -0.42 -23.71 7.04
N PHE A 8 -1.07 -24.17 5.97
CA PHE A 8 -1.38 -23.32 4.82
C PHE A 8 -2.33 -22.17 5.17
N SER A 9 -3.40 -22.44 5.95
CA SER A 9 -4.31 -21.40 6.42
C SER A 9 -3.62 -20.34 7.29
N LEU A 10 -2.73 -20.75 8.19
CA LEU A 10 -1.94 -19.82 9.01
C LEU A 10 -1.00 -18.96 8.14
N LEU A 11 -0.38 -19.56 7.12
CA LEU A 11 0.51 -18.87 6.20
C LEU A 11 -0.24 -17.77 5.42
N PHE A 12 -1.42 -18.09 4.88
CA PHE A 12 -2.27 -17.13 4.16
C PHE A 12 -2.79 -16.01 5.06
N LEU A 13 -3.11 -16.32 6.32
CA LEU A 13 -3.53 -15.32 7.29
C LEU A 13 -2.40 -14.33 7.57
N ALA A 14 -1.17 -14.82 7.77
CA ALA A 14 0.01 -13.97 7.96
C ALA A 14 0.30 -13.11 6.72
N LEU A 15 0.21 -13.70 5.51
CA LEU A 15 0.45 -12.98 4.26
C LEU A 15 -0.58 -11.87 4.02
N GLN A 16 -1.86 -12.09 4.36
CA GLN A 16 -2.90 -11.07 4.27
C GLN A 16 -2.73 -9.95 5.30
N VAL A 17 -2.22 -10.24 6.49
CA VAL A 17 -1.88 -9.19 7.47
C VAL A 17 -0.71 -8.33 6.96
N SER A 18 0.24 -8.92 6.23
CA SER A 18 1.33 -8.17 5.59
C SER A 18 0.87 -7.39 4.36
N ALA A 19 0.06 -7.99 3.48
CA ALA A 19 -0.43 -7.38 2.25
C ALA A 19 -1.57 -6.36 2.50
N GLY A 20 -2.39 -6.57 3.53
CA GLY A 20 -3.36 -5.61 4.05
C GLY A 20 -2.71 -4.36 4.65
N LEU A 21 -1.41 -4.45 5.00
CA LEU A 21 -0.60 -3.29 5.39
C LEU A 21 -0.07 -2.50 4.18
N SER A 22 0.05 -3.14 3.02
CA SER A 22 0.30 -2.48 1.72
C SER A 22 -0.98 -1.96 1.05
N SER A 23 -2.10 -1.94 1.79
CA SER A 23 -3.34 -1.35 1.31
C SER A 23 -3.16 0.16 1.13
N PRO A 24 -3.56 0.73 -0.04
CA PRO A 24 -3.53 2.17 -0.32
C PRO A 24 -4.36 3.00 0.67
N GLN A 25 -5.09 2.36 1.59
CA GLN A 25 -5.83 2.99 2.67
C GLN A 25 -4.93 3.80 3.65
N ARG A 26 -3.66 3.42 3.86
CA ARG A 26 -2.73 4.25 4.66
C ARG A 26 -2.24 5.49 3.91
N ASP A 27 -2.12 5.39 2.59
CA ASP A 27 -1.74 6.50 1.74
C ASP A 27 -2.81 7.62 1.73
N MET A 28 -4.08 7.27 1.98
CA MET A 28 -5.18 8.25 2.12
C MET A 28 -5.05 9.17 3.34
N ILE A 29 -4.31 8.79 4.40
CA ILE A 29 -4.20 9.61 5.62
C ILE A 29 -3.31 10.84 5.36
N PHE A 30 -2.21 10.68 4.65
CA PHE A 30 -1.27 11.76 4.34
C PHE A 30 -1.58 12.44 3.00
N CYS A 31 -2.15 11.69 2.04
CA CYS A 31 -2.51 12.19 0.70
C CYS A 31 -4.03 12.38 0.59
N ARG A 32 -4.66 13.13 1.50
CA ARG A 32 -6.14 13.26 1.61
C ARG A 32 -6.87 13.81 0.38
N LYS A 33 -6.17 14.47 -0.55
CA LYS A 33 -6.77 15.09 -1.76
C LYS A 33 -5.87 14.93 -3.00
N GLY A 34 -4.99 13.94 -3.00
CA GLY A 34 -4.07 13.68 -4.10
C GLY A 34 -3.99 12.19 -4.41
N GLU A 35 -3.29 11.86 -5.48
CA GLU A 35 -2.98 10.49 -5.85
C GLU A 35 -1.51 10.16 -5.55
N CYS A 36 -1.27 8.92 -5.15
CA CYS A 36 0.07 8.43 -4.85
C CYS A 36 0.69 7.76 -6.07
N HIS A 37 1.65 8.45 -6.69
CA HIS A 37 2.40 7.94 -7.84
C HIS A 37 3.75 7.40 -7.42
N PHE A 38 4.22 6.33 -8.05
CA PHE A 38 5.60 5.88 -7.88
C PHE A 38 6.57 6.87 -8.54
N GLY A 39 7.63 7.26 -7.82
CA GLY A 39 8.64 8.16 -8.35
C GLY A 39 8.17 9.62 -8.41
N ARG A 40 8.24 10.23 -9.60
CA ARG A 40 7.86 11.64 -9.82
C ARG A 40 6.39 11.77 -10.18
N CYS A 41 5.81 12.91 -9.84
CA CYS A 41 4.45 13.26 -10.25
C CYS A 41 4.37 13.42 -11.77
N PRO A 42 3.23 13.08 -12.39
CA PRO A 42 2.93 13.43 -13.77
C PRO A 42 3.06 14.94 -14.02
N ILE A 43 3.35 15.35 -15.25
CA ILE A 43 3.65 16.75 -15.62
C ILE A 43 2.47 17.69 -15.31
N HIS A 44 1.24 17.18 -15.31
CA HIS A 44 0.02 17.93 -15.03
C HIS A 44 -0.36 17.99 -13.54
N LEU A 45 0.44 17.38 -12.65
CA LEU A 45 0.21 17.33 -11.21
C LEU A 45 1.44 17.86 -10.46
N VAL A 46 1.21 18.49 -9.32
CA VAL A 46 2.27 19.03 -8.46
C VAL A 46 2.53 18.09 -7.30
N LYS A 47 3.81 17.90 -6.94
CA LYS A 47 4.18 17.14 -5.75
C LYS A 47 3.78 17.92 -4.50
N VAL A 48 2.80 17.41 -3.78
CA VAL A 48 2.29 18.01 -2.53
C VAL A 48 2.76 17.25 -1.28
N GLY A 49 3.36 16.07 -1.45
CA GLY A 49 3.93 15.31 -0.34
C GLY A 49 4.53 13.98 -0.78
N SER A 50 4.61 13.04 0.16
CA SER A 50 5.04 11.66 -0.07
C SER A 50 4.02 10.68 0.52
N CYS A 51 3.90 9.54 -0.14
CA CYS A 51 3.11 8.40 0.32
C CYS A 51 4.07 7.33 0.87
N PHE A 52 3.58 6.18 1.32
CA PHE A 52 4.44 5.16 1.93
C PHE A 52 5.48 4.61 0.92
N GLY A 53 6.74 4.50 1.34
CA GLY A 53 7.85 4.02 0.51
C GLY A 53 8.38 5.07 -0.48
N PHE A 54 8.62 4.66 -1.73
CA PHE A 54 9.17 5.51 -2.81
C PHE A 54 8.08 6.20 -3.66
N ARG A 55 6.92 6.44 -3.07
CA ARG A 55 5.76 7.06 -3.75
C ARG A 55 5.64 8.53 -3.38
N SER A 56 5.34 9.37 -4.36
CA SER A 56 5.04 10.79 -4.17
C SER A 56 3.53 11.03 -4.16
N CYS A 57 3.07 11.92 -3.29
CA CYS A 57 1.70 12.41 -3.29
C CYS A 57 1.59 13.58 -4.26
N CYS A 58 0.71 13.47 -5.25
CA CYS A 58 0.55 14.42 -6.35
C CYS A 58 -0.89 14.95 -6.39
N LYS A 59 -1.05 16.25 -6.66
CA LYS A 59 -2.35 16.92 -6.78
C LYS A 59 -2.33 17.97 -7.86
#